data_AF-A0A1V4Q8M9-F1
#
_entry.id   AF-A0A1V4Q8M9-F1
#
_cell.length_a   1.000
_cell.length_b   1.000
_cell.length_c   1.000
_cell.angle_alpha   90.00
_cell.angle_beta   90.00
_cell.angle_gamma   90.00
#
_symmetry.space_group_name_H-M   'P 1'
#
loop_
_entity.id
_entity.type
_entity.pdbx_description
1 polymer ?
#
loop_
_entity_poly.entity_id
_entity_poly.type
_entity_poly.pdbx_seq_one_letter_code
_entity_poly.pdbx_strand_id
1 'polypeptide(L)'
;MCRVSLPHPGEPAGRSAGVSRRTLLRGSAVAGIGMVTVTVAAGCDRGPDPAETTAQALLPLARSALADAAAARALAPQVTDYSAALGVIAEQRAQHAQALREEITRLDQTLTDQIAPSGTATSSAAPPGTPTQAANSLEGLRSSLNSSAKAARAAAIALSGYSAGLAGAVGASTTTLVEVQLA
;
A
#
# COMPACT_ATOMS: atom_id res chain seq x y z
N MET A 1 23.66 51.25 -52.90
CA MET A 1 22.75 50.28 -52.23
C MET A 1 23.58 49.46 -51.26
N CYS A 2 23.66 49.89 -50.01
CA CYS A 2 24.56 49.34 -48.99
C CYS A 2 23.73 48.58 -47.95
N ARG A 3 23.93 47.26 -47.86
CA ARG A 3 23.33 46.41 -46.82
C ARG A 3 24.08 46.65 -45.51
N VAL A 4 23.40 47.30 -44.56
CA VAL A 4 23.80 47.37 -43.15
C VAL A 4 23.50 46.01 -42.53
N SER A 5 24.57 45.30 -42.17
CA SER A 5 24.53 44.03 -41.43
C SER A 5 24.68 44.37 -39.95
N LEU A 6 23.64 44.11 -39.15
CA LEU A 6 23.69 44.25 -37.70
C LEU A 6 23.92 42.87 -37.07
N PRO A 7 24.88 42.73 -36.14
CA PRO A 7 25.11 41.49 -35.40
C PRO A 7 24.00 41.25 -34.37
N HIS A 8 23.50 40.02 -34.34
CA HIS A 8 22.55 39.51 -33.35
C HIS A 8 23.26 39.28 -32.00
N PRO A 9 22.68 39.71 -30.87
CA PRO A 9 23.19 39.36 -29.55
C PRO A 9 23.00 37.86 -29.29
N GLY A 10 24.08 37.18 -28.94
CA GLY A 10 24.05 35.80 -28.50
C GLY A 10 23.40 35.68 -27.13
N GLU A 11 22.30 34.91 -27.06
CA GLU A 11 21.77 34.41 -25.80
C GLU A 11 22.61 33.22 -25.31
N PRO A 12 23.20 33.27 -24.11
CA PRO A 12 23.66 32.07 -23.44
C PRO A 12 22.43 31.33 -22.89
N ALA A 13 22.01 30.28 -23.59
CA ALA A 13 21.10 29.28 -23.05
C ALA A 13 21.77 28.60 -21.84
N GLY A 14 21.55 29.14 -20.65
CA GLY A 14 21.85 28.52 -19.38
C GLY A 14 21.03 27.25 -19.22
N ARG A 15 21.55 26.13 -19.73
CA ARG A 15 21.04 24.80 -19.40
C ARG A 15 21.27 24.61 -17.91
N SER A 16 20.19 24.61 -17.15
CA SER A 16 20.16 24.06 -15.79
C SER A 16 20.82 22.69 -15.83
N ALA A 17 22.04 22.59 -15.30
CA ALA A 17 22.75 21.34 -15.09
C ALA A 17 22.04 20.59 -13.95
N GLY A 18 20.87 20.04 -14.24
CA GLY A 18 20.21 19.09 -13.36
C GLY A 18 21.14 17.89 -13.23
N VAL A 19 21.67 17.69 -12.03
CA VAL A 19 22.38 16.47 -11.66
C VAL A 19 21.44 15.29 -11.97
N SER A 20 21.77 14.58 -13.04
CA SER A 20 21.02 13.41 -13.47
C SER A 20 21.24 12.30 -12.44
N ARG A 21 20.17 11.87 -11.77
CA ARG A 21 20.18 10.72 -10.83
C ARG A 21 20.72 9.45 -11.49
N ARG A 22 20.72 9.38 -12.83
CA ARG A 22 21.29 8.25 -13.61
C ARG A 22 22.81 8.23 -13.67
N THR A 23 23.49 9.33 -13.39
CA THR A 23 24.97 9.37 -13.40
C THR A 23 25.57 8.89 -12.07
N LEU A 24 24.79 8.89 -10.98
CA LEU A 24 25.23 8.44 -9.65
C LEU A 24 25.19 6.92 -9.46
N LEU A 25 24.54 6.14 -10.35
CA LEU A 25 24.46 4.67 -10.25
C LEU A 25 25.42 3.92 -11.19
N ARG A 26 26.38 4.59 -11.85
CA ARG A 26 27.38 3.93 -12.73
C ARG A 26 28.81 4.00 -12.18
N GLY A 27 28.96 3.85 -10.87
CA GLY A 27 30.25 3.96 -10.18
C GLY A 27 30.46 2.90 -9.11
N SER A 28 30.31 1.61 -9.43
CA SER A 28 30.85 0.51 -8.61
C SER A 28 31.03 -0.75 -9.45
N ALA A 29 31.98 -0.72 -10.39
CA ALA A 29 32.55 -1.93 -10.98
C ALA A 29 33.97 -2.07 -10.43
N VAL A 30 34.11 -2.78 -9.32
CA VAL A 30 35.39 -3.33 -8.86
C VAL A 30 35.23 -4.84 -8.79
N ALA A 31 35.97 -5.52 -9.65
CA ALA A 31 36.08 -6.97 -9.70
C ALA A 31 36.75 -7.49 -8.42
N GLY A 32 36.17 -8.51 -7.81
CA GLY A 32 36.69 -9.22 -6.64
C GLY A 32 36.45 -10.73 -6.79
N ILE A 33 37.52 -11.48 -6.66
CA ILE A 33 37.68 -12.92 -6.88
C ILE A 33 36.73 -13.75 -5.99
N GLY A 34 36.30 -14.90 -6.51
CA GLY A 34 35.36 -15.80 -5.86
C GLY A 34 35.74 -16.22 -4.44
N MET A 35 34.73 -16.23 -3.58
CA MET A 35 34.71 -17.00 -2.34
C MET A 35 33.58 -18.02 -2.46
N VAL A 36 33.96 -19.29 -2.55
CA VAL A 36 33.09 -20.41 -2.18
C VAL A 36 32.74 -20.20 -0.71
N THR A 37 31.53 -19.71 -0.43
CA THR A 37 31.03 -19.66 0.93
C THR A 37 30.69 -21.08 1.35
N VAL A 38 31.62 -21.68 2.09
CA VAL A 38 31.39 -22.88 2.90
C VAL A 38 30.17 -22.62 3.78
N THR A 39 29.09 -23.36 3.55
CA THR A 39 27.92 -23.39 4.41
C THR A 39 28.28 -24.10 5.71
N VAL A 40 28.85 -23.35 6.65
CA VAL A 40 28.99 -23.83 8.03
C VAL A 40 27.59 -23.87 8.63
N ALA A 41 27.01 -25.07 8.65
CA ALA A 41 25.80 -25.38 9.41
C ALA A 41 26.15 -25.35 10.91
N ALA A 42 26.33 -24.14 11.45
CA ALA A 42 26.31 -23.93 12.89
C ALA A 42 24.84 -23.99 13.32
N GLY A 43 24.48 -25.07 14.02
CA GLY A 43 23.20 -25.19 14.71
C GLY A 43 23.08 -24.08 15.75
N CYS A 44 22.46 -22.97 15.36
CA CYS A 44 21.85 -22.02 16.27
C CYS A 44 20.36 -22.29 16.26
N ASP A 45 19.78 -22.37 17.45
CA ASP A 45 18.35 -22.34 17.69
C ASP A 45 17.70 -21.27 16.78
N ARG A 46 16.98 -21.71 15.74
CA ARG A 46 16.40 -20.79 14.75
C ARG A 46 15.17 -20.16 15.38
N GLY A 47 15.34 -18.94 15.89
CA GLY A 47 14.21 -18.04 16.08
C GLY A 47 13.38 -17.90 14.80
N PRO A 48 12.14 -17.41 14.89
CA PRO A 48 11.23 -17.31 13.75
C PRO A 48 11.88 -16.53 12.61
N ASP A 49 11.65 -17.00 11.38
CA ASP A 49 12.18 -16.34 10.20
C ASP A 49 11.65 -14.89 10.13
N PRO A 50 12.52 -13.88 9.99
CA PRO A 50 12.09 -12.48 10.01
C PRO A 50 11.19 -12.12 8.82
N ALA A 51 11.33 -12.80 7.68
CA ALA A 51 10.46 -12.57 6.53
C ALA A 51 9.06 -13.13 6.79
N GLU A 52 8.97 -14.36 7.31
CA GLU A 52 7.71 -14.95 7.78
C GLU A 52 7.02 -14.05 8.82
N THR A 53 7.76 -13.59 9.84
CA THR A 53 7.21 -12.71 10.89
C THR A 53 6.66 -11.40 10.31
N THR A 54 7.37 -10.82 9.33
CA THR A 54 6.92 -9.60 8.64
C THR A 54 5.67 -9.88 7.81
N ALA A 55 5.63 -11.00 7.08
CA ALA A 55 4.48 -11.40 6.27
C ALA A 55 3.23 -11.61 7.14
N GLN A 56 3.39 -12.26 8.30
CA GLN A 56 2.32 -12.44 9.29
C GLN A 56 1.78 -11.10 9.82
N ALA A 57 2.65 -10.11 10.03
CA ALA A 57 2.24 -8.77 10.46
C ALA A 57 1.46 -7.99 9.38
N LEU A 58 1.74 -8.23 8.09
CA LEU A 58 1.04 -7.60 6.97
C LEU A 58 -0.31 -8.28 6.64
N LEU A 59 -0.45 -9.57 6.95
CA LEU A 59 -1.64 -10.36 6.67
C LEU A 59 -2.96 -9.74 7.16
N PRO A 60 -3.08 -9.23 8.41
CA PRO A 60 -4.32 -8.59 8.86
C PRO A 60 -4.65 -7.29 8.10
N LEU A 61 -3.65 -6.52 7.66
CA LEU A 61 -3.87 -5.31 6.86
C LEU A 61 -4.43 -5.66 5.47
N ALA A 62 -3.94 -6.73 4.85
CA ALA A 62 -4.44 -7.18 3.55
C ALA A 62 -5.91 -7.63 3.63
N ARG A 63 -6.24 -8.39 4.68
CA ARG A 63 -7.61 -8.83 4.95
C ARG A 63 -8.55 -7.66 5.24
N SER A 64 -8.14 -6.71 6.08
CA SER A 64 -8.97 -5.55 6.39
C SER A 64 -9.21 -4.68 5.16
N ALA A 65 -8.21 -4.52 4.29
CA ALA A 65 -8.36 -3.81 3.03
C ALA A 65 -9.38 -4.46 2.08
N LEU A 66 -9.41 -5.80 2.00
CA LEU A 66 -10.44 -6.50 1.24
C LEU A 66 -11.84 -6.35 1.86
N ALA A 67 -11.93 -6.45 3.19
CA ALA A 67 -13.19 -6.29 3.91
C ALA A 67 -13.76 -4.88 3.73
N ASP A 68 -12.93 -3.84 3.88
CA ASP A 68 -13.32 -2.44 3.66
C ASP A 68 -13.78 -2.21 2.21
N ALA A 69 -13.07 -2.79 1.24
CA ALA A 69 -13.45 -2.69 -0.17
C ALA A 69 -14.81 -3.35 -0.45
N ALA A 70 -15.06 -4.52 0.13
CA ALA A 70 -16.34 -5.22 -0.01
C ALA A 70 -17.49 -4.45 0.66
N ALA A 71 -17.27 -3.92 1.87
CA ALA A 71 -18.25 -3.10 2.58
C ALA A 71 -18.62 -1.83 1.80
N ALA A 72 -17.63 -1.13 1.25
CA ALA A 72 -17.87 0.05 0.41
C ALA A 72 -18.69 -0.29 -0.84
N ARG A 73 -18.40 -1.41 -1.53
CA ARG A 73 -19.20 -1.88 -2.68
C ARG A 73 -20.63 -2.23 -2.29
N ALA A 74 -20.83 -2.86 -1.13
CA ALA A 74 -22.15 -3.23 -0.64
C ALA A 74 -23.01 -2.01 -0.28
N LEU A 75 -22.38 -0.94 0.21
CA LEU A 75 -23.03 0.32 0.59
C LEU A 75 -23.35 1.23 -0.60
N ALA A 76 -22.55 1.20 -1.66
CA ALA A 76 -22.70 2.09 -2.82
C ALA A 76 -24.12 2.18 -3.42
N PRO A 77 -24.88 1.07 -3.61
CA PRO A 77 -26.26 1.15 -4.10
C PRO A 77 -27.29 1.60 -3.04
N GLN A 78 -26.94 1.55 -1.75
CA GLN A 78 -27.84 1.87 -0.64
C GLN A 78 -27.74 3.34 -0.22
N VAL A 79 -26.54 3.93 -0.33
CA VAL A 79 -26.25 5.30 0.06
C VAL A 79 -25.88 6.12 -1.18
N THR A 80 -26.89 6.52 -1.93
CA THR A 80 -26.74 7.13 -3.25
C THR A 80 -25.93 8.43 -3.22
N ASP A 81 -26.06 9.22 -2.16
CA ASP A 81 -25.37 10.49 -1.98
C ASP A 81 -23.83 10.33 -1.93
N TYR A 82 -23.35 9.15 -1.48
CA TYR A 82 -21.93 8.81 -1.41
C TYR A 82 -21.51 7.76 -2.44
N SER A 83 -22.37 7.38 -3.39
CA SER A 83 -22.12 6.26 -4.31
C SER A 83 -20.80 6.37 -5.07
N ALA A 84 -20.47 7.54 -5.62
CA ALA A 84 -19.20 7.79 -6.30
C ALA A 84 -17.99 7.69 -5.34
N ALA A 85 -18.10 8.30 -4.15
CA ALA A 85 -17.07 8.26 -3.12
C ALA A 85 -16.80 6.82 -2.63
N LEU A 86 -17.86 6.05 -2.40
CA LEU A 86 -17.79 4.63 -2.03
C LEU A 86 -17.16 3.78 -3.14
N GLY A 87 -17.38 4.12 -4.41
CA GLY A 87 -16.67 3.53 -5.54
C GLY A 87 -15.16 3.77 -5.48
N VAL A 88 -14.73 5.00 -5.19
CA VAL A 88 -13.30 5.33 -5.02
C VAL A 88 -12.71 4.56 -3.84
N ILE A 89 -13.39 4.51 -2.71
CA ILE A 89 -12.93 3.76 -1.52
C ILE A 89 -12.77 2.28 -1.86
N ALA A 90 -13.77 1.67 -2.51
CA ALA A 90 -13.71 0.27 -2.90
C ALA A 90 -12.50 -0.05 -3.80
N GLU A 91 -12.24 0.81 -4.78
CA GLU A 91 -11.12 0.66 -5.70
C GLU A 91 -9.77 0.82 -4.98
N GLN A 92 -9.59 1.91 -4.24
CA GLN A 92 -8.34 2.19 -3.53
C GLN A 92 -8.02 1.13 -2.48
N ARG A 93 -9.02 0.66 -1.71
CA ARG A 93 -8.82 -0.40 -0.72
C ARG A 93 -8.50 -1.76 -1.38
N ALA A 94 -9.06 -2.04 -2.56
CA ALA A 94 -8.67 -3.22 -3.33
C ALA A 94 -7.23 -3.14 -3.85
N GLN A 95 -6.78 -1.96 -4.32
CA GLN A 95 -5.40 -1.73 -4.73
C GLN A 95 -4.41 -1.87 -3.55
N HIS A 96 -4.75 -1.35 -2.37
CA HIS A 96 -3.96 -1.57 -1.16
C HIS A 96 -3.85 -3.05 -0.80
N ALA A 97 -4.95 -3.80 -0.84
CA ALA A 97 -4.94 -5.24 -0.59
C ALA A 97 -4.03 -6.00 -1.57
N GLN A 98 -4.04 -5.60 -2.84
CA GLN A 98 -3.19 -6.20 -3.86
C GLN A 98 -1.70 -5.91 -3.61
N ALA A 99 -1.33 -4.66 -3.32
CA ALA A 99 0.05 -4.31 -2.99
C ALA A 99 0.56 -5.04 -1.74
N LEU A 100 -0.29 -5.18 -0.72
CA LEU A 100 0.03 -5.95 0.49
C LEU A 100 0.16 -7.45 0.18
N ARG A 101 -0.69 -8.01 -0.69
CA ARG A 101 -0.59 -9.40 -1.14
C ARG A 101 0.72 -9.67 -1.88
N GLU A 102 1.12 -8.77 -2.77
CA GLU A 102 2.37 -8.90 -3.51
C GLU A 102 3.57 -8.91 -2.57
N GLU A 103 3.57 -8.03 -1.57
CA GLU A 103 4.62 -8.01 -0.55
C GLU A 103 4.61 -9.25 0.35
N ILE A 104 3.44 -9.72 0.78
CA ILE A 104 3.30 -10.98 1.53
C ILE A 104 3.85 -12.14 0.70
N THR A 105 3.50 -12.21 -0.60
CA THR A 105 3.95 -13.29 -1.49
C THR A 105 5.46 -13.26 -1.69
N ARG A 106 6.06 -12.06 -1.74
CA ARG A 106 7.52 -11.87 -1.84
C ARG A 106 8.25 -12.34 -0.58
N LEU A 107 7.65 -12.13 0.59
CA LEU A 107 8.21 -12.50 1.90
C LEU A 107 7.99 -13.98 2.22
N ASP A 108 6.76 -14.45 2.05
CA ASP A 108 6.31 -15.81 2.32
C ASP A 108 5.09 -16.16 1.44
N GLN A 109 5.35 -16.91 0.37
CA GLN A 109 4.32 -17.35 -0.57
C GLN A 109 3.26 -18.26 0.07
N THR A 110 3.57 -18.95 1.17
CA THR A 110 2.62 -19.87 1.83
C THR A 110 1.48 -19.15 2.55
N LEU A 111 1.68 -17.87 2.90
CA LEU A 111 0.65 -17.05 3.54
C LEU A 111 -0.29 -16.37 2.55
N THR A 112 0.04 -16.35 1.25
CA THR A 112 -0.76 -15.66 0.23
C THR A 112 -2.18 -16.17 0.15
N ASP A 113 -2.37 -17.49 0.25
CA ASP A 113 -3.70 -18.11 0.21
C ASP A 113 -4.56 -17.74 1.42
N GLN A 114 -3.92 -17.36 2.54
CA GLN A 114 -4.61 -16.95 3.75
C GLN A 114 -5.19 -15.54 3.67
N ILE A 115 -4.87 -14.77 2.62
CA ILE A 115 -5.43 -13.43 2.39
C ILE A 115 -6.88 -13.52 1.89
N ALA A 116 -7.30 -14.65 1.32
CA ALA A 116 -8.62 -14.81 0.72
C ALA A 116 -9.75 -14.44 1.69
N PRO A 117 -10.78 -13.71 1.22
CA PRO A 117 -11.93 -13.42 2.05
C PRO A 117 -12.59 -14.75 2.43
N SER A 118 -12.69 -15.02 3.72
CA SER A 118 -13.61 -16.05 4.21
C SER A 118 -15.00 -15.71 3.65
N GLY A 119 -15.63 -16.70 3.03
CA GLY A 119 -16.70 -16.54 2.04
C GLY A 119 -17.76 -15.49 2.35
N THR A 120 -18.26 -14.90 1.28
CA THR A 120 -19.41 -13.99 1.22
C THR A 120 -20.51 -14.44 2.18
N ALA A 121 -20.62 -13.76 3.33
CA ALA A 121 -21.80 -13.90 4.16
C ALA A 121 -22.96 -13.27 3.38
N THR A 122 -23.74 -14.09 2.70
CA THR A 122 -25.03 -13.73 2.13
C THR A 122 -25.83 -13.04 3.23
N SER A 123 -26.06 -11.74 3.07
CA SER A 123 -26.79 -10.91 4.01
C SER A 123 -28.25 -11.35 4.04
N SER A 124 -28.58 -12.28 4.94
CA SER A 124 -29.96 -12.45 5.41
C SER A 124 -30.34 -11.15 6.12
N ALA A 125 -31.47 -10.55 5.73
CA ALA A 125 -31.96 -9.30 6.29
C ALA A 125 -32.15 -9.44 7.81
N ALA A 126 -31.15 -9.01 8.58
CA ALA A 126 -31.20 -9.02 10.03
C ALA A 126 -32.18 -7.92 10.50
N PRO A 127 -32.94 -8.14 11.58
CA PRO A 127 -33.85 -7.14 12.13
C PRO A 127 -33.15 -5.80 12.43
N PRO A 128 -33.87 -4.67 12.37
CA PRO A 128 -33.34 -3.36 12.73
C PRO A 128 -32.71 -3.36 14.13
N GLY A 129 -31.51 -2.79 14.27
CA GLY A 129 -30.82 -2.67 15.57
C GLY A 129 -29.87 -3.82 15.95
N THR A 130 -29.62 -4.77 15.05
CA THR A 130 -28.61 -5.82 15.28
C THR A 130 -27.18 -5.30 15.04
N PRO A 131 -26.15 -5.85 15.73
CA PRO A 131 -24.75 -5.42 15.56
C PRO A 131 -24.25 -5.48 14.11
N THR A 132 -24.76 -6.44 13.33
CA THR A 132 -24.47 -6.61 11.90
C THR A 132 -24.99 -5.44 11.05
N GLN A 133 -26.08 -4.79 11.46
CA GLN A 133 -26.62 -3.63 10.74
C GLN A 133 -25.77 -2.37 10.95
N ALA A 134 -25.18 -2.20 12.15
CA ALA A 134 -24.24 -1.11 12.41
C ALA A 134 -22.96 -1.26 11.56
N ALA A 135 -22.47 -2.50 11.38
CA ALA A 135 -21.35 -2.79 10.47
C ALA A 135 -21.67 -2.48 8.99
N ASN A 136 -22.93 -2.60 8.60
CA ASN A 136 -23.43 -2.28 7.25
C ASN A 136 -23.94 -0.84 7.12
N SER A 137 -23.48 0.08 7.96
CA SER A 137 -23.82 1.51 7.89
C SER A 137 -22.62 2.33 7.43
N LEU A 138 -22.87 3.55 6.93
CA LEU A 138 -21.80 4.46 6.52
C LEU A 138 -20.89 4.86 7.71
N GLU A 139 -21.45 4.99 8.92
CA GLU A 139 -20.68 5.20 10.16
C GLU A 139 -19.85 3.97 10.52
N GLY A 140 -20.41 2.77 10.34
CA GLY A 140 -19.67 1.51 10.50
C GLY A 140 -18.46 1.42 9.57
N LEU A 141 -18.63 1.81 8.30
CA LEU A 141 -17.54 1.88 7.34
C LEU A 141 -16.47 2.91 7.77
N ARG A 142 -16.87 4.11 8.20
CA ARG A 142 -15.93 5.14 8.73
C ARG A 142 -15.12 4.59 9.89
N SER A 143 -15.76 3.92 10.83
CA SER A 143 -15.11 3.31 11.99
C SER A 143 -14.13 2.20 11.58
N SER A 144 -14.53 1.32 10.65
CA SER A 144 -13.66 0.27 10.09
C SER A 144 -12.42 0.85 9.42
N LEU A 145 -12.60 1.84 8.55
CA LEU A 145 -11.49 2.51 7.85
C LEU A 145 -10.53 3.22 8.83
N ASN A 146 -11.04 3.87 9.86
CA ASN A 146 -10.22 4.46 10.93
C ASN A 146 -9.40 3.41 11.68
N SER A 147 -10.02 2.27 12.01
CA SER A 147 -9.33 1.14 12.65
C SER A 147 -8.24 0.57 11.73
N SER A 148 -8.53 0.38 10.45
CA SER A 148 -7.58 -0.04 9.42
C SER A 148 -6.40 0.94 9.29
N ALA A 149 -6.66 2.25 9.27
CA ALA A 149 -5.60 3.26 9.21
C ALA A 149 -4.70 3.23 10.45
N LYS A 150 -5.29 3.08 11.64
CA LYS A 150 -4.56 2.96 12.90
C LYS A 150 -3.69 1.70 12.95
N ALA A 151 -4.25 0.56 12.54
CA ALA A 151 -3.52 -0.70 12.47
C ALA A 151 -2.34 -0.62 11.48
N ALA A 152 -2.55 -0.02 10.30
CA ALA A 152 -1.51 0.19 9.31
C ALA A 152 -0.38 1.10 9.83
N ARG A 153 -0.72 2.18 10.54
CA ARG A 153 0.27 3.04 11.20
C ARG A 153 1.05 2.32 12.28
N ALA A 154 0.39 1.50 13.09
CA ALA A 154 1.06 0.69 14.11
C ALA A 154 2.03 -0.31 13.48
N ALA A 155 1.64 -0.98 12.39
CA ALA A 155 2.51 -1.85 11.62
C ALA A 155 3.70 -1.09 11.02
N ALA A 156 3.49 0.12 10.49
CA ALA A 156 4.56 0.96 9.97
C ALA A 156 5.62 1.31 11.02
N ILE A 157 5.23 1.46 12.29
CA ILE A 157 6.15 1.71 13.41
C ILE A 157 6.90 0.43 13.82
N ALA A 158 6.22 -0.72 13.77
CA ALA A 158 6.77 -1.99 14.22
C ALA A 158 7.67 -2.69 13.17
N LEU A 159 7.45 -2.42 11.89
CA LEU A 159 8.18 -3.02 10.78
C LEU A 159 9.38 -2.17 10.37
N SER A 160 10.16 -2.66 9.41
CA SER A 160 11.30 -1.92 8.83
C SER A 160 11.31 -1.98 7.30
N GLY A 161 12.11 -1.11 6.68
CA GLY A 161 12.35 -1.11 5.24
C GLY A 161 11.10 -0.87 4.39
N TYR A 162 10.99 -1.61 3.29
CA TYR A 162 9.90 -1.48 2.33
C TYR A 162 8.52 -1.77 2.95
N SER A 163 8.41 -2.80 3.80
CA SER A 163 7.14 -3.20 4.42
C SER A 163 6.59 -2.13 5.37
N ALA A 164 7.47 -1.43 6.11
CA ALA A 164 7.09 -0.28 6.94
C ALA A 164 6.57 0.89 6.10
N GLY A 165 7.29 1.22 5.01
CA GLY A 165 6.89 2.28 4.08
C GLY A 165 5.54 1.99 3.40
N LEU A 166 5.33 0.75 2.96
CA LEU A 166 4.08 0.29 2.38
C LEU A 166 2.93 0.42 3.39
N ALA A 167 3.09 -0.09 4.61
CA ALA A 167 2.07 0.02 5.67
C ALA A 167 1.77 1.49 6.01
N GLY A 168 2.78 2.36 6.07
CA GLY A 168 2.61 3.79 6.30
C GLY A 168 1.83 4.49 5.19
N ALA A 169 2.15 4.20 3.92
CA ALA A 169 1.43 4.73 2.77
C ALA A 169 -0.04 4.28 2.74
N VAL A 170 -0.30 2.99 3.03
CA VAL A 170 -1.66 2.47 3.16
C VAL A 170 -2.42 3.19 4.27
N GLY A 171 -1.81 3.38 5.45
CA GLY A 171 -2.44 4.09 6.57
C GLY A 171 -2.76 5.55 6.25
N ALA A 172 -1.83 6.26 5.60
CA ALA A 172 -2.04 7.64 5.17
C ALA A 172 -3.18 7.77 4.15
N SER A 173 -3.16 6.98 3.07
CA SER A 173 -4.22 6.98 2.06
C SER A 173 -5.59 6.60 2.67
N THR A 174 -5.62 5.63 3.58
CA THR A 174 -6.88 5.25 4.24
C THR A 174 -7.44 6.38 5.10
N THR A 175 -6.57 7.14 5.76
CA THR A 175 -6.98 8.36 6.48
C THR A 175 -7.57 9.38 5.51
N THR A 176 -6.95 9.60 4.34
CA THR A 176 -7.51 10.53 3.34
C THR A 176 -8.86 10.06 2.80
N LEU A 177 -9.07 8.75 2.65
CA LEU A 177 -10.36 8.20 2.25
C LEU A 177 -11.45 8.54 3.27
N VAL A 178 -11.16 8.48 4.57
CA VAL A 178 -12.12 8.88 5.62
C VAL A 178 -12.36 10.38 5.59
N GLU A 179 -11.30 11.18 5.64
CA GLU A 179 -11.39 12.63 5.86
C GLU A 179 -11.80 13.43 4.61
N VAL A 180 -11.71 12.86 3.41
CA VAL A 180 -12.03 13.55 2.15
C VAL A 180 -13.21 12.91 1.44
N GLN A 181 -13.23 11.57 1.33
CA GLN A 181 -14.31 10.90 0.59
C GLN A 181 -15.57 10.73 1.42
N LEU A 182 -15.45 10.68 2.76
CA LEU A 182 -16.57 10.53 3.68
C LEU A 182 -16.74 11.75 4.60
N ALA A 183 -16.23 12.91 4.19
CA ALA A 183 -16.41 14.18 4.90
C ALA A 183 -17.88 14.62 4.94
#